data_AF-A0A1H6UXS0-F1
#
_entry.id   AF-A0A1H6UXS0-F1
#
_cell.length_a   1.000
_cell.length_b   1.000
_cell.length_c   1.000
_cell.angle_alpha   90.00
_cell.angle_beta   90.00
_cell.angle_gamma   90.00
#
_symmetry.space_group_name_H-M   'P 1'
#
loop_
_entity.id
_entity.type
_entity.pdbx_description
1 polymer ?
#
loop_
_entity_poly.entity_id
_entity_poly.type
_entity_poly.pdbx_seq_one_letter_code
_entity_poly.pdbx_strand_id
1 'polypeptide(L)'
;MTRKPFPGELGFVGSGPVLFEAIHADWPAYPGDDSWELSLLRLGDFPRGTEFQCISIIDQCALFVTHVNKKEPDLFSDKHMHVAVRLKELLEMDEQGFVNGVVMETEMSPAQVHAKRSQGPELWAQLQAGGKLYYQLANGEYAPIELEDDEEWAEEDRAIAPMSPRSTELVGMYEGTLISLKPAAWPEMERLARETLEIPPSLQSRLGVVLDAGLYDSAIRDLGAALETRMRVVTGTSGYGQNLIEDYIKALHTNQDGLPARIKSLRQELRSIFKFIRNEFAHNLVELEPSHGYAFVSRLCWHVRDVELVIESRGQHKAGEGFIRG
;
A
#
# COMPACT_ATOMS: atom_id res chain seq x y z
N MET A 1 17.73 19.49 -4.65
CA MET A 1 17.00 19.47 -3.36
C MET A 1 17.76 18.56 -2.42
N THR A 2 18.29 19.11 -1.34
CA THR A 2 19.01 18.36 -0.30
C THR A 2 18.00 17.49 0.46
N ARG A 3 18.07 16.16 0.27
CA ARG A 3 17.33 15.19 1.09
C ARG A 3 17.63 15.49 2.55
N LYS A 4 16.62 15.83 3.36
CA LYS A 4 16.78 15.80 4.81
C LYS A 4 17.05 14.33 5.19
N PRO A 5 18.13 14.03 5.94
CA PRO A 5 18.35 12.69 6.45
C PRO A 5 17.39 12.50 7.62
N PHE A 6 16.14 12.15 7.32
CA PHE A 6 15.30 11.51 8.33
C PHE A 6 15.76 10.05 8.38
N PRO A 7 16.14 9.52 9.57
CA PRO A 7 16.20 8.08 9.71
C PRO A 7 14.80 7.56 9.33
N GLY A 8 14.71 6.62 8.38
CA GLY A 8 13.43 6.13 7.87
C GLY A 8 12.42 5.85 8.99
N GLU A 9 11.14 6.03 8.72
CA GLU A 9 10.14 5.70 9.73
C GLU A 9 10.06 4.17 9.83
N LEU A 10 10.27 3.64 11.04
CA LEU A 10 10.00 2.24 11.33
C LEU A 10 8.53 1.96 11.05
N GLY A 11 8.26 1.35 9.90
CA GLY A 11 6.93 0.96 9.47
C GLY A 11 6.51 -0.34 10.14
N PHE A 12 5.73 -0.25 11.21
CA PHE A 12 5.22 -1.42 11.91
C PHE A 12 4.06 -2.06 11.12
N VAL A 13 4.25 -3.29 10.66
CA VAL A 13 3.14 -4.10 10.18
C VAL A 13 3.39 -5.55 10.59
N GLY A 14 2.43 -6.13 11.31
CA GLY A 14 2.61 -7.39 11.99
C GLY A 14 1.59 -8.42 11.52
N SER A 15 2.07 -9.53 10.99
CA SER A 15 1.32 -10.79 10.95
C SER A 15 2.28 -11.97 10.83
N GLY A 16 2.49 -12.69 11.94
CA GLY A 16 3.33 -13.89 12.01
C GLY A 16 4.29 -13.91 13.21
N PRO A 17 5.15 -14.94 13.36
CA PRO A 17 6.17 -15.01 14.42
C PRO A 17 7.29 -13.97 14.24
N VAL A 18 7.41 -13.36 13.06
CA VAL A 18 8.26 -12.19 12.82
C VAL A 18 7.41 -10.96 13.14
N LEU A 19 7.65 -10.39 14.32
CA LEU A 19 6.89 -9.26 14.87
C LEU A 19 7.29 -7.90 14.26
N PHE A 20 8.34 -7.83 13.43
CA PHE A 20 8.97 -6.57 13.05
C PHE A 20 9.54 -6.62 11.62
N GLU A 21 9.12 -5.67 10.79
CA GLU A 21 9.82 -5.33 9.55
C GLU A 21 10.15 -3.83 9.62
N ALA A 22 11.43 -3.49 9.56
CA ALA A 22 11.89 -2.11 9.60
C ALA A 22 12.11 -1.67 8.16
N ILE A 23 11.23 -0.82 7.62
CA ILE A 23 11.46 -0.16 6.34
C ILE A 23 12.28 1.11 6.59
N HIS A 24 13.48 1.19 6.04
CA HIS A 24 14.41 2.29 6.28
C HIS A 24 14.19 3.46 5.32
N ALA A 25 12.92 3.81 5.08
CA ALA A 25 12.54 4.90 4.19
C ALA A 25 11.40 5.73 4.77
N ASP A 26 11.37 7.02 4.45
CA ASP A 26 10.21 7.88 4.72
C ASP A 26 9.29 7.89 3.50
N TRP A 27 8.48 6.84 3.38
CA TRP A 27 7.53 6.71 2.27
C TRP A 27 6.16 7.32 2.59
N PRO A 28 5.42 7.80 1.57
CA PRO A 28 4.04 8.28 1.72
C PRO A 28 3.02 7.16 1.97
N ALA A 29 3.41 5.89 1.81
CA ALA A 29 2.62 4.69 2.07
C ALA A 29 3.53 3.52 2.45
N TYR A 30 3.02 2.61 3.28
CA TYR A 30 3.72 1.39 3.74
C TYR A 30 2.88 0.15 3.44
N PRO A 31 3.51 -1.03 3.22
CA PRO A 31 2.78 -2.27 2.99
C PRO A 31 1.86 -2.62 4.16
N GLY A 32 0.91 -3.52 3.91
CA GLY A 32 -0.08 -3.95 4.90
C GLY A 32 0.42 -5.14 5.71
N ASP A 33 -0.50 -5.96 6.19
CA ASP A 33 -0.14 -7.26 6.75
C ASP A 33 0.45 -8.17 5.65
N ASP A 34 1.18 -9.23 6.02
CA ASP A 34 1.80 -10.20 5.11
C ASP A 34 0.71 -11.09 4.47
N SER A 35 -0.05 -10.49 3.56
CA SER A 35 -1.19 -11.10 2.88
C SER A 35 -1.33 -10.52 1.47
N TRP A 36 -1.18 -11.38 0.48
CA TRP A 36 -1.40 -11.01 -0.92
C TRP A 36 -2.86 -10.63 -1.16
N GLU A 37 -3.81 -11.18 -0.40
CA GLU A 37 -5.23 -10.86 -0.45
C GLU A 37 -5.48 -9.39 -0.11
N LEU A 38 -4.85 -8.89 0.96
CA LEU A 38 -4.96 -7.49 1.35
C LEU A 38 -4.29 -6.56 0.34
N SER A 39 -3.14 -6.97 -0.20
CA SER A 39 -2.46 -6.21 -1.25
C SER A 39 -3.26 -6.16 -2.55
N LEU A 40 -3.93 -7.26 -2.92
CA LEU A 40 -4.87 -7.31 -4.04
C LEU A 40 -6.05 -6.37 -3.81
N LEU A 41 -6.66 -6.41 -2.62
CA LEU A 41 -7.71 -5.47 -2.25
C LEU A 41 -7.21 -4.03 -2.46
N ARG A 42 -6.12 -3.62 -1.79
CA ARG A 42 -5.55 -2.26 -1.89
C ARG A 42 -5.32 -1.78 -3.32
N LEU A 43 -4.70 -2.60 -4.18
CA LEU A 43 -4.51 -2.26 -5.60
C LEU A 43 -5.85 -2.08 -6.33
N GLY A 44 -6.86 -2.85 -5.95
CA GLY A 44 -8.20 -2.74 -6.50
C GLY A 44 -9.02 -1.55 -5.99
N ASP A 45 -8.52 -0.69 -5.09
CA ASP A 45 -9.20 0.59 -4.74
C ASP A 45 -9.24 1.55 -5.93
N PHE A 46 -8.37 1.30 -6.90
CA PHE A 46 -8.22 2.13 -8.07
C PHE A 46 -9.10 1.63 -9.22
N PRO A 47 -9.50 2.52 -10.14
CA PRO A 47 -10.27 2.14 -11.31
C PRO A 47 -9.60 1.03 -12.13
N ARG A 48 -10.41 0.20 -12.80
CA ARG A 48 -9.89 -0.85 -13.70
C ARG A 48 -8.96 -0.25 -14.75
N GLY A 49 -7.85 -0.94 -15.01
CA GLY A 49 -6.83 -0.48 -15.97
C GLY A 49 -5.89 0.58 -15.41
N THR A 50 -5.94 0.87 -14.09
CA THR A 50 -4.92 1.71 -13.46
C THR A 50 -3.54 1.06 -13.58
N GLU A 51 -2.59 1.84 -14.09
CA GLU A 51 -1.18 1.50 -14.09
C GLU A 51 -0.50 2.10 -12.85
N PHE A 52 0.34 1.29 -12.22
CA PHE A 52 1.08 1.62 -11.02
C PHE A 52 2.56 1.67 -11.36
N GLN A 53 3.17 2.84 -11.30
CA GLN A 53 4.59 3.01 -11.54
C GLN A 53 5.37 2.77 -10.25
N CYS A 54 6.30 1.83 -10.26
CA CYS A 54 7.24 1.61 -9.17
C CYS A 54 8.17 2.82 -9.05
N ILE A 55 8.22 3.45 -7.88
CA ILE A 55 9.09 4.62 -7.63
C ILE A 55 10.18 4.34 -6.59
N SER A 56 10.09 3.22 -5.88
CA SER A 56 11.10 2.81 -4.92
C SER A 56 10.96 1.33 -4.58
N ILE A 57 12.08 0.63 -4.40
CA ILE A 57 12.10 -0.73 -3.85
C ILE A 57 13.16 -0.77 -2.76
N ILE A 58 12.74 -1.00 -1.52
CA ILE A 58 13.58 -0.98 -0.31
C ILE A 58 13.05 -2.07 0.63
N ASP A 59 13.94 -2.82 1.28
CA ASP A 59 13.60 -3.83 2.30
C ASP A 59 12.50 -4.81 1.82
N GLN A 60 12.68 -5.38 0.62
CA GLN A 60 11.72 -6.29 -0.03
C GLN A 60 10.29 -5.73 -0.21
N CYS A 61 10.13 -4.42 -0.17
CA CYS A 61 8.88 -3.72 -0.40
C CYS A 61 9.01 -2.84 -1.65
N ALA A 62 7.94 -2.73 -2.43
CA ALA A 62 7.86 -1.83 -3.58
C ALA A 62 6.82 -0.74 -3.30
N LEU A 63 7.20 0.51 -3.51
CA LEU A 63 6.31 1.66 -3.48
C LEU A 63 5.89 2.02 -4.91
N PHE A 64 4.59 2.08 -5.12
CA PHE A 64 3.99 2.45 -6.39
C PHE A 64 3.27 3.79 -6.29
N VAL A 65 3.23 4.52 -7.41
CA VAL A 65 2.45 5.73 -7.59
C VAL A 65 1.50 5.57 -8.78
N THR A 66 0.33 6.20 -8.69
CA THR A 66 -0.61 6.32 -9.80
C THR A 66 -0.61 7.75 -10.33
N HIS A 67 -0.60 7.92 -11.67
CA HIS A 67 -0.54 9.24 -12.30
C HIS A 67 -1.90 9.95 -12.36
N VAL A 68 -2.56 10.08 -11.22
CA VAL A 68 -3.87 10.73 -11.09
C VAL A 68 -3.75 12.27 -11.12
N ASN A 69 -2.56 12.80 -10.82
CA ASN A 69 -2.28 14.25 -10.84
C ASN A 69 -0.94 14.59 -11.52
N LYS A 70 -0.95 14.72 -12.85
CA LYS A 70 0.25 14.92 -13.70
C LYS A 70 1.04 16.23 -13.46
N LYS A 71 0.60 17.10 -12.55
CA LYS A 71 1.20 18.43 -12.32
C LYS A 71 2.21 18.48 -11.18
N GLU A 72 2.26 17.47 -10.31
CA GLU A 72 3.19 17.42 -9.17
C GLU A 72 4.46 16.65 -9.57
N PRO A 73 5.62 17.32 -9.71
CA PRO A 73 6.85 16.68 -10.20
C PRO A 73 7.49 15.74 -9.17
N ASP A 74 7.27 15.95 -7.86
CA ASP A 74 7.80 15.07 -6.84
C ASP A 74 6.93 13.82 -6.72
N LEU A 75 7.45 12.67 -7.17
CA LEU A 75 6.74 11.39 -7.13
C LEU A 75 6.48 10.88 -5.70
N PHE A 76 7.23 11.35 -4.70
CA PHE A 76 7.00 11.03 -3.28
C PHE A 76 6.04 11.99 -2.61
N SER A 77 5.61 13.06 -3.30
CA SER A 77 4.66 14.01 -2.75
C SER A 77 3.37 13.33 -2.36
N ASP A 78 2.93 13.60 -1.14
CA ASP A 78 1.65 13.14 -0.62
C ASP A 78 0.43 13.54 -1.47
N LYS A 79 0.56 14.46 -2.43
CA LYS A 79 -0.50 14.82 -3.37
C LYS A 79 -0.77 13.73 -4.41
N HIS A 80 0.17 12.83 -4.65
CA HIS A 80 -0.08 11.63 -5.44
C HIS A 80 -0.84 10.58 -4.63
N MET A 81 -1.21 9.50 -5.30
CA MET A 81 -1.78 8.33 -4.65
C MET A 81 -0.80 7.19 -4.76
N HIS A 82 -0.48 6.63 -3.60
CA HIS A 82 0.53 5.59 -3.45
C HIS A 82 -0.04 4.30 -2.91
N VAL A 83 0.58 3.19 -3.33
CA VAL A 83 0.34 1.86 -2.77
C VAL A 83 1.70 1.23 -2.54
N ALA A 84 1.94 0.68 -1.36
CA ALA A 84 3.12 -0.11 -1.09
C ALA A 84 2.73 -1.58 -0.91
N VAL A 85 3.52 -2.47 -1.49
CA VAL A 85 3.27 -3.92 -1.56
C VAL A 85 4.58 -4.66 -1.30
N ARG A 86 4.55 -5.77 -0.55
CA ARG A 86 5.76 -6.61 -0.42
C ARG A 86 6.03 -7.36 -1.71
N LEU A 87 7.31 -7.56 -2.03
CA LEU A 87 7.69 -8.34 -3.21
C LEU A 87 7.17 -9.78 -3.13
N LYS A 88 7.11 -10.38 -1.93
CA LYS A 88 6.54 -11.72 -1.71
C LYS A 88 5.06 -11.77 -2.11
N GLU A 89 4.25 -10.81 -1.64
CA GLU A 89 2.82 -10.70 -1.98
C GLU A 89 2.63 -10.46 -3.48
N LEU A 90 3.48 -9.63 -4.08
CA LEU A 90 3.44 -9.32 -5.50
C LEU A 90 3.78 -10.54 -6.36
N LEU A 91 4.74 -11.36 -5.93
CA LEU A 91 5.08 -12.63 -6.57
C LEU A 91 3.92 -13.62 -6.51
N GLU A 92 3.27 -13.74 -5.36
CA GLU A 92 2.11 -14.63 -5.16
C GLU A 92 0.92 -14.18 -6.02
N MET A 93 0.65 -12.87 -6.10
CA MET A 93 -0.35 -12.33 -7.03
C MET A 93 0.01 -12.60 -8.50
N ASP A 94 1.28 -12.56 -8.88
CA ASP A 94 1.72 -12.85 -10.25
C ASP A 94 1.56 -14.33 -10.59
N GLU A 95 1.88 -15.22 -9.65
CA GLU A 95 1.71 -16.67 -9.78
C GLU A 95 0.25 -17.07 -9.97
N GLN A 96 -0.67 -16.39 -9.28
CA GLN A 96 -2.11 -16.57 -9.47
C GLN A 96 -2.65 -15.87 -10.73
N GLY A 97 -1.81 -15.12 -11.45
CA GLY A 97 -2.20 -14.43 -12.67
C GLY A 97 -3.03 -13.17 -12.43
N PHE A 98 -2.90 -12.54 -11.27
CA PHE A 98 -3.65 -11.34 -10.90
C PHE A 98 -2.95 -10.03 -11.26
N VAL A 99 -1.63 -10.02 -11.39
CA VAL A 99 -0.86 -8.81 -11.75
C VAL A 99 -0.04 -9.00 -13.02
N ASN A 100 0.06 -7.96 -13.84
CA ASN A 100 1.04 -7.86 -14.92
C ASN A 100 2.26 -7.04 -14.46
N GLY A 101 3.39 -7.23 -15.13
CA GLY A 101 4.57 -6.34 -14.98
C GLY A 101 5.60 -6.79 -13.94
N VAL A 102 5.36 -7.92 -13.28
CA VAL A 102 6.36 -8.56 -12.42
C VAL A 102 7.36 -9.28 -13.31
N VAL A 103 8.62 -8.86 -13.26
CA VAL A 103 9.72 -9.43 -14.06
C VAL A 103 10.64 -10.22 -13.13
N MET A 104 11.03 -11.42 -13.56
CA MET A 104 11.99 -12.28 -12.87
C MET A 104 13.31 -12.29 -13.64
N GLU A 105 14.42 -12.13 -12.94
CA GLU A 105 15.78 -12.19 -13.50
C GLU A 105 16.42 -13.50 -13.03
N THR A 106 16.36 -14.53 -13.88
CA THR A 106 16.85 -15.88 -13.55
C THR A 106 18.27 -16.15 -14.05
N GLU A 107 18.81 -15.24 -14.86
CA GLU A 107 20.15 -15.32 -15.45
C GLU A 107 21.20 -14.56 -14.63
N MET A 108 20.79 -13.83 -13.60
CA MET A 108 21.66 -12.99 -12.75
C MET A 108 21.71 -13.54 -11.33
N SER A 109 22.83 -13.31 -10.64
CA SER A 109 22.92 -13.59 -9.20
C SER A 109 22.03 -12.62 -8.38
N PRO A 110 21.58 -12.99 -7.17
CA PRO A 110 20.86 -12.08 -6.26
C PRO A 110 21.53 -10.72 -6.07
N ALA A 111 22.87 -10.70 -5.95
CA ALA A 111 23.64 -9.48 -5.79
C ALA A 111 23.57 -8.58 -7.04
N GLN A 112 23.65 -9.18 -8.23
CA GLN A 112 23.49 -8.45 -9.49
C GLN A 112 22.07 -7.93 -9.69
N VAL A 113 21.05 -8.72 -9.37
CA VAL A 113 19.65 -8.27 -9.42
C VAL A 113 19.44 -7.09 -8.47
N HIS A 114 19.98 -7.17 -7.25
CA HIS A 114 19.94 -6.08 -6.28
C HIS A 114 20.66 -4.82 -6.80
N ALA A 115 21.84 -4.97 -7.40
CA ALA A 115 22.59 -3.87 -8.00
C ALA A 115 21.83 -3.23 -9.17
N LYS A 116 21.35 -4.03 -10.13
CA LYS A 116 20.52 -3.58 -11.25
C LYS A 116 19.28 -2.83 -10.78
N ARG A 117 18.58 -3.36 -9.78
CA ARG A 117 17.39 -2.75 -9.17
C ARG A 117 17.69 -1.38 -8.55
N SER A 118 18.79 -1.29 -7.81
CA SER A 118 19.19 -0.07 -7.09
C SER A 118 19.70 1.03 -8.01
N GLN A 119 20.32 0.65 -9.14
CA GLN A 119 20.98 1.58 -10.06
C GLN A 119 20.13 1.91 -11.31
N GLY A 120 19.14 1.07 -11.62
CA GLY A 120 18.35 1.14 -12.84
C GLY A 120 19.02 0.47 -14.05
N PRO A 121 18.23 0.17 -15.10
CA PRO A 121 18.68 -0.61 -16.25
C PRO A 121 19.75 0.11 -17.10
N GLU A 122 19.68 1.43 -17.19
CA GLU A 122 20.63 2.22 -18.00
C GLU A 122 22.04 2.18 -17.40
N LEU A 123 22.16 2.41 -16.09
CA LEU A 123 23.45 2.38 -15.41
C LEU A 123 23.99 0.94 -15.30
N TRP A 124 23.10 -0.03 -15.11
CA TRP A 124 23.46 -1.45 -15.19
C TRP A 124 24.06 -1.84 -16.54
N ALA A 125 23.45 -1.40 -17.65
CA ALA A 125 23.99 -1.65 -18.98
C ALA A 125 25.38 -1.02 -19.19
N GLN A 126 25.64 0.15 -18.59
CA GLN A 126 26.97 0.76 -18.61
C GLN A 126 28.00 -0.05 -17.83
N LEU A 127 27.63 -0.63 -16.69
CA LEU A 127 28.51 -1.49 -15.89
C LEU A 127 28.88 -2.76 -16.65
N GLN A 128 27.88 -3.40 -17.26
CA GLN A 128 28.08 -4.59 -18.10
C GLN A 128 28.98 -4.30 -19.31
N ALA A 129 29.00 -3.06 -19.80
CA ALA A 129 29.91 -2.61 -20.86
C ALA A 129 31.33 -2.26 -20.36
N GLY A 130 31.68 -2.57 -19.11
CA GLY A 130 32.97 -2.26 -18.49
C GLY A 130 33.02 -0.91 -17.75
N GLY A 131 31.87 -0.29 -17.51
CA GLY A 131 31.75 0.87 -16.63
C GLY A 131 32.11 0.54 -15.18
N LYS A 132 32.44 1.55 -14.39
CA LYS A 132 32.72 1.39 -12.95
C LYS A 132 31.77 2.25 -12.14
N LEU A 133 31.13 1.66 -11.14
CA LEU A 133 30.42 2.40 -10.09
C LEU A 133 31.42 2.85 -9.04
N TYR A 134 31.16 4.00 -8.44
CA TYR A 134 31.94 4.50 -7.31
C TYR A 134 31.00 4.94 -6.19
N TYR A 135 31.40 4.72 -4.94
CA TYR A 135 30.74 5.30 -3.78
C TYR A 135 31.67 6.29 -3.09
N GLN A 136 31.08 7.34 -2.49
CA GLN A 136 31.84 8.33 -1.75
C GLN A 136 32.08 7.85 -0.32
N LEU A 137 33.34 7.73 0.07
CA LEU A 137 33.80 7.43 1.42
C LEU A 137 33.58 8.62 2.35
N ALA A 138 33.58 8.38 3.66
CA ALA A 138 33.41 9.43 4.68
C ALA A 138 34.50 10.52 4.64
N ASN A 139 35.66 10.21 4.06
CA ASN A 139 36.76 11.15 3.83
C ASN A 139 36.60 11.98 2.54
N GLY A 140 35.52 11.77 1.78
CA GLY A 140 35.22 12.45 0.52
C GLY A 140 35.83 11.79 -0.73
N GLU A 141 36.66 10.75 -0.59
CA GLU A 141 37.23 9.99 -1.71
C GLU A 141 36.21 9.07 -2.35
N TYR A 142 36.45 8.65 -3.59
CA TYR A 142 35.60 7.70 -4.31
C TYR A 142 36.30 6.35 -4.43
N ALA A 143 35.63 5.29 -3.97
CA ALA A 143 36.10 3.92 -4.13
C ALA A 143 35.21 3.17 -5.12
N PRO A 144 35.78 2.30 -6.00
CA PRO A 144 34.97 1.52 -6.93
C PRO A 144 34.12 0.50 -6.17
N ILE A 145 32.90 0.25 -6.66
CA ILE A 145 32.10 -0.89 -6.22
C ILE A 145 32.54 -2.09 -7.06
N GLU A 146 33.11 -3.09 -6.40
CA GLU A 146 33.36 -4.40 -7.02
C GLU A 146 32.05 -5.17 -7.01
N LEU A 147 31.59 -5.59 -8.18
CA LEU A 147 30.48 -6.52 -8.31
C LEU A 147 31.07 -7.92 -8.20
N GLU A 148 30.42 -8.80 -7.43
CA GLU A 148 30.81 -10.22 -7.38
C GLU A 148 30.72 -10.83 -8.79
N ASP A 149 31.76 -11.54 -9.20
CA ASP A 149 31.80 -12.26 -10.49
C ASP A 149 30.86 -13.47 -10.46
N ASP A 150 30.20 -13.75 -11.59
CA ASP A 150 29.23 -14.83 -11.75
C ASP A 150 29.80 -16.24 -11.46
N GLU A 151 31.12 -16.41 -11.56
CA GLU A 151 31.79 -17.70 -11.43
C GLU A 151 31.83 -18.22 -9.99
N GLU A 152 31.93 -17.34 -8.98
CA GLU A 152 31.98 -17.76 -7.57
C GLU A 152 30.61 -18.22 -7.04
N TRP A 153 29.52 -17.64 -7.55
CA TRP A 153 28.14 -18.02 -7.19
C TRP A 153 27.70 -19.36 -7.78
N ALA A 154 28.29 -19.78 -8.90
CA ALA A 154 27.80 -20.92 -9.68
C ALA A 154 28.10 -22.29 -9.03
N GLU A 155 29.17 -22.41 -8.24
CA GLU A 155 29.64 -23.71 -7.72
C GLU A 155 29.32 -23.96 -6.23
N GLU A 156 29.37 -22.97 -5.34
CA GLU A 156 29.21 -23.22 -3.90
C GLU A 156 27.75 -23.04 -3.39
N ASP A 157 27.01 -22.03 -3.86
CA ASP A 157 25.69 -21.68 -3.27
C ASP A 157 24.51 -22.43 -3.90
N ARG A 158 24.61 -22.88 -5.15
CA ARG A 158 23.58 -23.76 -5.77
C ARG A 158 23.42 -25.10 -5.05
N ALA A 159 24.42 -25.51 -4.26
CA ALA A 159 24.43 -26.77 -3.53
C ALA A 159 23.72 -26.71 -2.16
N ILE A 160 23.47 -25.52 -1.60
CA ILE A 160 23.02 -25.36 -0.20
C ILE A 160 21.49 -25.37 -0.07
N ALA A 161 20.76 -24.91 -1.08
CA ALA A 161 19.37 -25.24 -1.35
C ALA A 161 19.02 -24.69 -2.75
N PRO A 162 18.28 -25.40 -3.60
CA PRO A 162 17.80 -24.79 -4.84
C PRO A 162 16.88 -23.63 -4.46
N MET A 163 17.37 -22.39 -4.60
CA MET A 163 16.50 -21.21 -4.55
C MET A 163 15.35 -21.44 -5.52
N SER A 164 14.12 -21.22 -5.05
CA SER A 164 12.98 -21.19 -5.96
C SER A 164 13.30 -20.20 -7.08
N PRO A 165 13.08 -20.55 -8.36
CA PRO A 165 13.24 -19.61 -9.46
C PRO A 165 12.30 -18.40 -9.34
N ARG A 166 11.36 -18.44 -8.39
CA ARG A 166 10.46 -17.35 -8.01
C ARG A 166 10.70 -16.95 -6.55
N SER A 167 11.81 -16.28 -6.31
CA SER A 167 12.15 -15.69 -5.00
C SER A 167 12.22 -14.16 -5.08
N THR A 168 12.09 -13.49 -3.94
CA THR A 168 12.08 -12.02 -3.85
C THR A 168 13.41 -11.39 -4.27
N GLU A 169 14.50 -12.12 -4.09
CA GLU A 169 15.85 -11.73 -4.49
C GLU A 169 15.99 -11.64 -6.02
N LEU A 170 15.23 -12.45 -6.76
CA LEU A 170 15.27 -12.53 -8.23
C LEU A 170 14.25 -11.61 -8.91
N VAL A 171 13.52 -10.79 -8.16
CA VAL A 171 12.59 -9.81 -8.75
C VAL A 171 13.37 -8.73 -9.51
N GLY A 172 13.21 -8.70 -10.82
CA GLY A 172 13.85 -7.77 -11.76
C GLY A 172 13.21 -6.40 -11.87
N MET A 173 12.26 -6.08 -10.99
CA MET A 173 11.62 -4.76 -10.97
C MET A 173 12.61 -3.68 -10.52
N TYR A 174 12.46 -2.49 -11.06
CA TYR A 174 13.24 -1.29 -10.76
C TYR A 174 12.38 -0.02 -10.85
N GLU A 175 12.91 1.14 -10.45
CA GLU A 175 12.22 2.43 -10.57
C GLU A 175 11.78 2.72 -12.02
N GLY A 176 10.48 2.93 -12.22
CA GLY A 176 9.85 3.10 -13.53
C GLY A 176 9.11 1.85 -14.04
N THR A 177 9.28 0.69 -13.40
CA THR A 177 8.53 -0.52 -13.76
C THR A 177 7.02 -0.30 -13.55
N LEU A 178 6.21 -0.68 -14.54
CA LEU A 178 4.75 -0.56 -14.47
C LEU A 178 4.13 -1.91 -14.10
N ILE A 179 3.22 -1.90 -13.12
CA ILE A 179 2.33 -3.04 -12.84
C ILE A 179 0.87 -2.64 -13.04
N SER A 180 0.01 -3.64 -13.27
CA SER A 180 -1.44 -3.46 -13.36
C SER A 180 -2.18 -4.73 -12.98
N LEU A 181 -3.42 -4.60 -12.50
CA LEU A 181 -4.27 -5.76 -12.23
C LEU A 181 -4.80 -6.38 -13.54
N LYS A 182 -4.71 -7.70 -13.68
CA LYS A 182 -5.29 -8.47 -14.79
C LYS A 182 -6.80 -8.58 -14.64
N PRO A 183 -7.55 -8.87 -15.72
CA PRO A 183 -8.99 -9.16 -15.63
C PRO A 183 -9.34 -10.29 -14.64
N ALA A 184 -8.45 -11.28 -14.46
CA ALA A 184 -8.66 -12.39 -13.53
C ALA A 184 -8.65 -11.97 -12.04
N ALA A 185 -8.09 -10.80 -11.72
CA ALA A 185 -7.98 -10.31 -10.35
C ALA A 185 -9.34 -9.84 -9.79
N TRP A 186 -10.27 -9.39 -10.64
CA TRP A 186 -11.52 -8.75 -10.19
C TRP A 186 -12.53 -9.73 -9.56
N PRO A 187 -12.78 -10.92 -10.11
CA PRO A 187 -13.62 -11.92 -9.45
C PRO A 187 -13.03 -12.39 -8.12
N GLU A 188 -11.70 -12.51 -8.04
CA GLU A 188 -11.03 -12.93 -6.81
C GLU A 188 -11.14 -11.85 -5.73
N MET A 189 -10.94 -10.58 -6.11
CA MET A 189 -11.13 -9.46 -5.19
C MET A 189 -12.57 -9.38 -4.66
N GLU A 190 -13.58 -9.68 -5.49
CA GLU A 190 -14.97 -9.83 -4.99
C GLU A 190 -15.05 -10.94 -3.94
N ARG A 191 -14.52 -12.12 -4.26
CA ARG A 191 -14.59 -13.30 -3.38
C ARG A 191 -14.01 -12.96 -2.02
N LEU A 192 -12.80 -12.39 -2.02
CA LEU A 192 -12.12 -11.94 -0.81
C LEU A 192 -12.94 -10.92 -0.03
N ALA A 193 -13.42 -9.86 -0.70
CA ALA A 193 -14.22 -8.84 -0.05
C ALA A 193 -15.51 -9.39 0.56
N ARG A 194 -16.15 -10.38 -0.07
CA ARG A 194 -17.34 -11.02 0.45
C ARG A 194 -17.04 -11.86 1.69
N GLU A 195 -15.93 -12.59 1.69
CA GLU A 195 -15.50 -13.43 2.81
C GLU A 195 -15.09 -12.62 4.03
N THR A 196 -14.50 -11.44 3.80
CA THR A 196 -14.06 -10.52 4.85
C THR A 196 -15.12 -9.48 5.24
N LEU A 197 -16.32 -9.53 4.64
CA LEU A 197 -17.33 -8.50 4.87
C LEU A 197 -17.85 -8.56 6.30
N GLU A 198 -17.39 -7.62 7.11
CA GLU A 198 -17.92 -7.37 8.45
C GLU A 198 -18.66 -6.04 8.47
N ILE A 199 -19.99 -6.10 8.55
CA ILE A 199 -20.80 -4.88 8.65
C ILE A 199 -20.68 -4.34 10.09
N PRO A 200 -20.32 -3.05 10.27
CA PRO A 200 -20.25 -2.45 11.59
C PRO A 200 -21.59 -2.59 12.34
N PRO A 201 -21.60 -2.96 13.64
CA PRO A 201 -22.84 -3.17 14.40
C PRO A 201 -23.79 -1.97 14.36
N SER A 202 -23.22 -0.76 14.32
CA SER A 202 -23.93 0.51 14.22
C SER A 202 -24.71 0.70 12.91
N LEU A 203 -24.39 -0.08 11.87
CA LEU A 203 -24.98 -0.01 10.53
C LEU A 203 -25.72 -1.28 10.12
N GLN A 204 -25.61 -2.37 10.89
CA GLN A 204 -26.16 -3.69 10.57
C GLN A 204 -27.63 -3.66 10.12
N SER A 205 -28.48 -2.98 10.89
CA SER A 205 -29.92 -2.93 10.64
C SER A 205 -30.29 -2.22 9.35
N ARG A 206 -29.47 -1.26 8.92
CA ARG A 206 -29.69 -0.47 7.71
C ARG A 206 -29.08 -1.17 6.49
N LEU A 207 -27.81 -1.57 6.59
CA LEU A 207 -27.07 -2.12 5.45
C LEU A 207 -27.51 -3.54 5.10
N GLY A 208 -27.92 -4.37 6.07
CA GLY A 208 -28.42 -5.71 5.78
C GLY A 208 -29.56 -5.69 4.76
N VAL A 209 -30.58 -4.84 4.99
CA VAL A 209 -31.74 -4.71 4.10
C VAL A 209 -31.36 -4.22 2.71
N VAL A 210 -30.43 -3.26 2.63
CA VAL A 210 -29.99 -2.66 1.36
C VAL A 210 -29.18 -3.66 0.52
N LEU A 211 -28.31 -4.44 1.17
CA LEU A 211 -27.50 -5.47 0.51
C LEU A 211 -28.34 -6.66 0.08
N ASP A 212 -29.31 -7.10 0.89
CA ASP A 212 -30.26 -8.16 0.53
C ASP A 212 -31.10 -7.79 -0.70
N ALA A 213 -31.36 -6.50 -0.90
CA ALA A 213 -32.06 -5.96 -2.06
C ALA A 213 -31.16 -5.73 -3.29
N GLY A 214 -29.85 -6.00 -3.20
CA GLY A 214 -28.89 -5.77 -4.29
C GLY A 214 -28.62 -4.29 -4.59
N LEU A 215 -28.94 -3.38 -3.66
CA LEU A 215 -28.84 -1.93 -3.85
C LEU A 215 -27.44 -1.42 -3.44
N TYR A 216 -26.40 -1.88 -4.13
CA TYR A 216 -25.01 -1.61 -3.76
C TYR A 216 -24.65 -0.12 -3.81
N ASP A 217 -25.16 0.63 -4.79
CA ASP A 217 -24.93 2.07 -4.91
C ASP A 217 -25.40 2.83 -3.66
N SER A 218 -26.55 2.44 -3.13
CA SER A 218 -27.19 3.00 -1.96
C SER A 218 -26.42 2.61 -0.70
N ALA A 219 -25.97 1.36 -0.60
CA ALA A 219 -25.08 0.92 0.48
C ALA A 219 -23.78 1.72 0.51
N ILE A 220 -23.16 1.94 -0.65
CA ILE A 220 -21.92 2.72 -0.78
C ILE A 220 -22.13 4.19 -0.38
N ARG A 221 -23.23 4.83 -0.82
CA ARG A 221 -23.55 6.21 -0.41
C ARG A 221 -23.74 6.31 1.10
N ASP A 222 -24.48 5.38 1.68
CA ASP A 222 -24.77 5.35 3.11
C ASP A 222 -23.51 5.14 3.94
N LEU A 223 -22.66 4.21 3.52
CA LEU A 223 -21.37 3.97 4.13
C LEU A 223 -20.42 5.17 4.00
N GLY A 224 -20.36 5.82 2.83
CA GLY A 224 -19.57 7.02 2.64
C GLY A 224 -20.01 8.16 3.57
N ALA A 225 -21.32 8.37 3.72
CA ALA A 225 -21.87 9.36 4.66
C ALA A 225 -21.59 8.98 6.13
N ALA A 226 -21.67 7.70 6.45
CA ALA A 226 -21.36 7.15 7.78
C ALA A 226 -19.88 7.35 8.14
N LEU A 227 -18.97 7.10 7.21
CA LEU A 227 -17.53 7.30 7.35
C LEU A 227 -17.19 8.78 7.58
N GLU A 228 -17.71 9.67 6.72
CA GLU A 228 -17.51 11.12 6.89
C GLU A 228 -18.00 11.62 8.25
N THR A 229 -19.20 11.19 8.66
CA THR A 229 -19.80 11.63 9.92
C THR A 229 -18.93 11.24 11.12
N ARG A 230 -18.38 10.03 11.11
CA ARG A 230 -17.48 9.56 12.17
C ARG A 230 -16.14 10.29 12.16
N MET A 231 -15.55 10.55 10.99
CA MET A 231 -14.33 11.37 10.91
C MET A 231 -14.57 12.80 11.42
N ARG A 232 -15.75 13.39 11.19
CA ARG A 232 -16.14 14.69 11.77
C ARG A 232 -16.24 14.65 13.29
N VAL A 233 -16.71 13.55 13.88
CA VAL A 233 -16.69 13.37 15.34
C VAL A 233 -15.26 13.39 15.89
N VAL A 234 -14.33 12.73 15.20
CA VAL A 234 -12.91 12.67 15.61
C VAL A 234 -12.20 14.03 15.46
N THR A 235 -12.49 14.76 14.39
CA THR A 235 -11.82 16.03 14.05
C THR A 235 -12.48 17.25 14.71
N GLY A 236 -13.77 17.18 15.03
CA GLY A 236 -14.56 18.34 15.48
C GLY A 236 -14.82 19.37 14.38
N THR A 237 -14.62 19.02 13.10
CA THR A 237 -14.77 19.94 11.96
C THR A 237 -16.06 19.69 11.18
N SER A 238 -16.45 20.65 10.34
CA SER A 238 -17.50 20.51 9.32
C SER A 238 -16.94 20.19 7.92
N GLY A 239 -15.69 19.74 7.84
CA GLY A 239 -15.02 19.39 6.59
C GLY A 239 -15.72 18.28 5.82
N TYR A 240 -15.40 18.16 4.53
CA TYR A 240 -15.87 17.10 3.65
C TYR A 240 -14.80 16.72 2.62
N GLY A 241 -14.96 15.55 2.00
CA GLY A 241 -14.08 15.09 0.93
C GLY A 241 -12.62 14.93 1.38
N GLN A 242 -11.69 15.28 0.49
CA GLN A 242 -10.25 15.16 0.73
C GLN A 242 -9.78 16.04 1.92
N ASN A 243 -10.36 17.23 2.10
CA ASN A 243 -9.99 18.10 3.22
C ASN A 243 -10.31 17.46 4.58
N LEU A 244 -11.45 16.76 4.69
CA LEU A 244 -11.80 16.02 5.91
C LEU A 244 -10.82 14.90 6.21
N ILE A 245 -10.32 14.22 5.18
CA ILE A 245 -9.29 13.18 5.35
C ILE A 245 -8.02 13.80 5.92
N GLU A 246 -7.55 14.91 5.36
CA GLU A 246 -6.35 15.59 5.84
C GLU A 246 -6.49 16.07 7.30
N ASP A 247 -7.66 16.62 7.66
CA ASP A 247 -7.97 16.98 9.05
C ASP A 247 -7.99 15.75 9.98
N TYR A 248 -8.54 14.63 9.50
CA TYR A 248 -8.59 13.38 10.24
C TYR A 248 -7.20 12.80 10.47
N ILE A 249 -6.37 12.72 9.43
CA ILE A 249 -4.98 12.24 9.52
C ILE A 249 -4.15 13.12 10.45
N LYS A 250 -4.31 14.45 10.37
CA LYS A 250 -3.68 15.38 11.31
C LYS A 250 -4.13 15.12 12.75
N ALA A 251 -5.41 14.85 12.97
CA ALA A 251 -5.94 14.52 14.30
C ALA A 251 -5.34 13.21 14.84
N LEU A 252 -5.18 12.18 14.00
CA LEU A 252 -4.54 10.92 14.42
C LEU A 252 -3.08 11.14 14.86
N HIS A 253 -2.29 11.87 14.06
CA HIS A 253 -0.91 12.21 14.41
C HIS A 253 -0.82 13.03 15.70
N THR A 254 -1.71 14.01 15.87
CA THR A 254 -1.70 14.91 17.04
C THR A 254 -2.01 14.16 18.34
N ASN A 255 -2.93 13.18 18.28
CA ASN A 255 -3.35 12.41 19.44
C ASN A 255 -2.59 11.09 19.60
N GLN A 256 -1.66 10.78 18.68
CA GLN A 256 -0.91 9.52 18.66
C GLN A 256 -1.83 8.28 18.58
N ASP A 257 -2.95 8.39 17.86
CA ASP A 257 -3.94 7.31 17.71
C ASP A 257 -3.53 6.28 16.63
N GLY A 258 -2.27 5.86 16.66
CA GLY A 258 -1.74 4.89 15.70
C GLY A 258 -0.27 5.13 15.36
N LEU A 259 0.30 4.15 14.67
CA LEU A 259 1.69 4.17 14.23
C LEU A 259 1.82 5.06 12.98
N PRO A 260 2.87 5.91 12.87
CA PRO A 260 3.01 6.85 11.75
C PRO A 260 2.87 6.20 10.37
N ALA A 261 3.49 5.04 10.16
CA ALA A 261 3.38 4.28 8.91
C ALA A 261 1.95 3.82 8.61
N ARG A 262 1.22 3.30 9.60
CA ARG A 262 -0.19 2.92 9.44
C ARG A 262 -1.04 4.14 9.11
N ILE A 263 -0.80 5.28 9.75
CA ILE A 263 -1.50 6.54 9.47
C ILE A 263 -1.25 6.99 8.02
N LYS A 264 -0.01 6.87 7.52
CA LYS A 264 0.33 7.18 6.13
C LYS A 264 -0.37 6.25 5.13
N SER A 265 -0.38 4.93 5.38
CA SER A 265 -1.13 3.99 4.54
C SER A 265 -2.64 4.26 4.61
N LEU A 266 -3.19 4.52 5.80
CA LEU A 266 -4.61 4.87 5.98
C LEU A 266 -4.98 6.14 5.22
N ARG A 267 -4.08 7.14 5.18
CA ARG A 267 -4.29 8.34 4.37
C ARG A 267 -4.50 7.97 2.90
N GLN A 268 -3.67 7.11 2.34
CA GLN A 268 -3.81 6.71 0.93
C GLN A 268 -5.08 5.92 0.67
N GLU A 269 -5.41 4.96 1.55
CA GLU A 269 -6.64 4.15 1.50
C GLU A 269 -7.90 5.03 1.56
N LEU A 270 -7.98 5.97 2.50
CA LEU A 270 -9.12 6.89 2.59
C LEU A 270 -9.21 7.79 1.35
N ARG A 271 -8.07 8.26 0.83
CA ARG A 271 -8.05 9.13 -0.34
C ARG A 271 -8.49 8.42 -1.60
N SER A 272 -8.08 7.17 -1.83
CA SER A 272 -8.53 6.37 -2.97
C SER A 272 -10.03 6.12 -2.90
N ILE A 273 -10.53 5.69 -1.74
CA ILE A 273 -11.97 5.45 -1.51
C ILE A 273 -12.80 6.71 -1.77
N PHE A 274 -12.39 7.86 -1.24
CA PHE A 274 -13.14 9.08 -1.44
C PHE A 274 -13.11 9.56 -2.88
N LYS A 275 -11.96 9.43 -3.55
CA LYS A 275 -11.76 9.91 -4.90
C LYS A 275 -12.48 9.07 -5.94
N PHE A 276 -12.38 7.74 -5.84
CA PHE A 276 -12.82 6.81 -6.87
C PHE A 276 -14.15 6.14 -6.53
N ILE A 277 -14.38 5.76 -5.27
CA ILE A 277 -15.61 5.08 -4.89
C ILE A 277 -16.66 6.14 -4.52
N ARG A 278 -16.51 6.81 -3.39
CA ARG A 278 -17.55 7.71 -2.85
C ARG A 278 -17.97 8.79 -3.85
N ASN A 279 -17.04 9.48 -4.49
CA ASN A 279 -17.38 10.57 -5.42
C ASN A 279 -18.15 10.10 -6.66
N GLU A 280 -17.90 8.89 -7.15
CA GLU A 280 -18.62 8.32 -8.29
C GLU A 280 -20.08 8.07 -7.94
N PHE A 281 -20.33 7.41 -6.80
CA PHE A 281 -21.70 7.06 -6.37
C PHE A 281 -22.45 8.22 -5.70
N ALA A 282 -21.76 9.25 -5.19
CA ALA A 282 -22.43 10.40 -4.59
C ALA A 282 -23.23 11.23 -5.61
N HIS A 283 -22.82 11.23 -6.88
CA HIS A 283 -23.41 12.06 -7.91
C HIS A 283 -24.14 11.27 -9.00
N ASN A 284 -23.88 9.96 -9.11
CA ASN A 284 -24.43 9.12 -10.16
C ASN A 284 -25.22 7.93 -9.59
N LEU A 285 -26.30 7.57 -10.28
CA LEU A 285 -26.96 6.27 -10.13
C LEU A 285 -26.24 5.29 -11.06
N VAL A 286 -25.49 4.37 -10.48
CA VAL A 286 -24.69 3.39 -11.21
C VAL A 286 -25.16 2.01 -10.77
N GLU A 287 -25.65 1.21 -11.72
CA GLU A 287 -25.87 -0.21 -11.47
C GLU A 287 -24.52 -0.89 -11.36
N LEU A 288 -24.32 -1.59 -10.24
CA LEU A 288 -23.13 -2.38 -10.00
C LEU A 288 -23.47 -3.86 -10.10
N GLU A 289 -22.62 -4.57 -10.81
CA GLU A 289 -22.51 -6.02 -10.65
C GLU A 289 -22.22 -6.34 -9.18
N PRO A 290 -22.77 -7.44 -8.63
CA PRO A 290 -22.54 -7.87 -7.25
C PRO A 290 -21.06 -7.88 -6.87
N SER A 291 -20.19 -8.20 -7.83
CA SER A 291 -18.75 -8.24 -7.69
C SER A 291 -18.12 -6.95 -7.21
N HIS A 292 -18.41 -5.85 -7.89
CA HIS A 292 -17.96 -4.54 -7.48
C HIS A 292 -18.71 -4.02 -6.25
N GLY A 293 -20.00 -4.35 -6.15
CA GLY A 293 -20.82 -3.97 -5.02
C GLY A 293 -20.23 -4.42 -3.69
N TYR A 294 -19.98 -5.73 -3.55
CA TYR A 294 -19.38 -6.28 -2.33
C TYR A 294 -17.96 -5.79 -2.09
N ALA A 295 -17.13 -5.65 -3.13
CA ALA A 295 -15.77 -5.14 -3.01
C ALA A 295 -15.72 -3.73 -2.40
N PHE A 296 -16.58 -2.82 -2.86
CA PHE A 296 -16.64 -1.47 -2.32
C PHE A 296 -17.29 -1.40 -0.95
N VAL A 297 -18.37 -2.14 -0.74
CA VAL A 297 -19.08 -2.20 0.55
C VAL A 297 -18.17 -2.73 1.65
N SER A 298 -17.48 -3.86 1.42
CA SER A 298 -16.59 -4.46 2.43
C SER A 298 -15.51 -3.49 2.87
N ARG A 299 -14.88 -2.79 1.92
CA ARG A 299 -13.82 -1.84 2.26
C ARG A 299 -14.31 -0.61 2.98
N LEU A 300 -15.44 -0.06 2.55
CA LEU A 300 -16.06 1.03 3.28
C LEU A 300 -16.46 0.61 4.70
N CYS A 301 -17.00 -0.60 4.88
CA CYS A 301 -17.29 -1.17 6.19
C CYS A 301 -16.04 -1.25 7.07
N TRP A 302 -14.92 -1.74 6.52
CA TRP A 302 -13.64 -1.79 7.22
C TRP A 302 -13.23 -0.40 7.71
N HIS A 303 -13.18 0.60 6.83
CA HIS A 303 -12.76 1.94 7.26
C HIS A 303 -13.76 2.63 8.18
N VAL A 304 -15.06 2.35 8.06
CA VAL A 304 -16.03 2.81 9.06
C VAL A 304 -15.68 2.21 10.42
N ARG A 305 -15.36 0.91 10.49
CA ARG A 305 -14.99 0.25 11.75
C ARG A 305 -13.68 0.80 12.31
N ASP A 306 -12.67 1.04 11.48
CA ASP A 306 -11.40 1.65 11.89
C ASP A 306 -11.64 3.01 12.60
N VAL A 307 -12.49 3.87 12.02
CA VAL A 307 -12.80 5.16 12.64
C VAL A 307 -13.62 5.00 13.93
N GLU A 308 -14.54 4.03 14.00
CA GLU A 308 -15.27 3.73 15.23
C GLU A 308 -14.35 3.28 16.36
N LEU A 309 -13.36 2.43 16.08
CA LEU A 309 -12.37 1.97 17.05
C LEU A 309 -11.57 3.15 17.62
N VAL A 310 -11.21 4.14 16.80
CA VAL A 310 -10.56 5.38 17.26
C VAL A 310 -11.49 6.21 18.16
N ILE A 311 -12.78 6.26 17.87
CA ILE A 311 -13.76 6.96 18.72
C ILE A 311 -13.91 6.23 20.07
N GLU A 312 -14.02 4.91 20.03
CA GLU A 312 -14.15 4.04 21.21
C GLU A 312 -12.92 4.17 22.13
N SER A 313 -11.70 4.12 21.58
CA SER A 313 -10.47 4.26 22.36
C SER A 313 -10.37 5.61 23.07
N ARG A 314 -10.67 6.71 22.37
CA ARG A 314 -10.71 8.05 22.95
C ARG A 314 -11.79 8.22 24.03
N GLY A 315 -12.92 7.53 23.88
CA GLY A 315 -13.99 7.50 24.88
C GLY A 315 -13.54 6.86 26.19
N GLN A 316 -12.81 5.74 26.11
CA GLN A 316 -12.26 5.03 27.27
C GLN A 316 -11.19 5.85 28.00
N HIS A 317 -10.29 6.54 27.28
CA HIS A 317 -9.28 7.41 27.90
C HIS A 317 -9.90 8.53 28.74
N LYS A 318 -10.96 9.19 28.24
CA LYS A 318 -11.67 10.24 28.98
C LYS A 318 -12.38 9.72 30.23
N ALA A 319 -12.90 8.49 30.19
CA ALA A 319 -13.54 7.87 31.34
C ALA A 319 -12.52 7.47 32.44
N GLY A 320 -11.32 7.03 32.06
CA GLY A 320 -10.24 6.68 32.98
C GLY A 320 -9.63 7.87 33.72
N GLU A 321 -9.47 9.02 33.06
CA GLU A 321 -8.98 10.26 33.69
C GLU A 321 -9.96 10.83 34.74
N GLY A 322 -11.27 10.56 34.58
CA GLY A 322 -12.29 10.93 35.56
C GLY A 322 -12.25 10.11 36.85
N PHE A 323 -11.66 8.91 36.83
CA PHE A 323 -11.63 8.01 37.99
C PHE A 323 -10.44 8.27 38.93
N ILE A 324 -9.41 8.99 38.47
CA ILE A 324 -8.21 9.34 39.26
C ILE A 324 -8.38 10.69 40.01
N ARG A 325 -9.50 11.40 39.79
CA ARG A 325 -9.82 12.67 40.47
C ARG A 325 -11.04 12.58 41.40
N GLY A 326 -11.32 11.40 41.95
CA GLY A 326 -12.31 11.17 43.00
C GLY A 326 -11.67 11.01 44.36
#